data_AF-A0A6P6MH23-F1
#
_entry.id   AF-A0A6P6MH23-F1
#
_cell.length_a   1.000
_cell.length_b   1.000
_cell.length_c   1.000
_cell.angle_alpha   90.00
_cell.angle_beta   90.00
_cell.angle_gamma   90.00
#
_symmetry.space_group_name_H-M   'P 1'
#
loop_
_entity.id
_entity.type
_entity.pdbx_description
1 polymer ?
#
loop_
_entity_poly.entity_id
_entity_poly.type
_entity_poly.pdbx_seq_one_letter_code
_entity_poly.pdbx_strand_id
1 'polypeptide(L)'
;MVLQQLALIHAIIIPFLMSTGETYSQTITVCTTLQVMTVLLNGEAGIDCILRGLSAQMSEWCVSTTHCGGETGLSLSGSHPRLEDGVVTREVVGTNAWWWLWSSSSCGSYKSNSIRVKACPGNYYVYELVKPNASIPRPMYCAVAFQNISSDPCYNYKSLDRPWRANNESEDRICDSSFSWNGWYRLFYRGMNIQLPETCVSSYRCNTQITLWLNGPHPRTEDGVVIREVCGGTYGTQCCSYKTRPIRVKACPGNYYVYELVKPDVWCAGYCTNISTISQPISTVSPSIISRTNNPLNYDPCINYNTLNDNWRNILDYGHMNGLNADYDDTGVNWDGWYRLFLNGLSAQMPEWCVSYLACGGFSSLWLGGSHPRLEDGVVTRDIYGSHYEDCSYYRSDPIQVKACPGNYYVYKFTRPPLSIPSPVYCAVRFTTPRVDPCYNYNSLNETWRATDNPYDSNYRSINTKNNNHNSDSIHYSNSHNHW
;
A
#
# COMPACT_ATOMS: atom_id res chain seq x y z
N MET A 1 -8.14 36.74 3.41
CA MET A 1 -7.92 35.81 4.54
C MET A 1 -9.24 35.10 4.83
N VAL A 2 -9.55 34.04 4.10
CA VAL A 2 -10.55 33.03 4.51
C VAL A 2 -10.00 31.68 4.06
N LEU A 3 -9.83 30.80 5.05
CA LEU A 3 -9.35 29.43 4.97
C LEU A 3 -10.41 28.50 4.35
N GLN A 4 -9.89 27.47 3.69
CA GLN A 4 -10.38 26.09 3.55
C GLN A 4 -11.75 25.73 4.17
N GLN A 5 -12.59 25.06 3.38
CA GLN A 5 -13.14 23.78 3.80
C GLN A 5 -13.49 22.85 2.62
N LEU A 6 -13.25 21.57 2.88
CA LEU A 6 -13.37 20.37 2.08
C LEU A 6 -14.62 20.28 1.19
N ALA A 7 -14.47 19.70 -0.01
CA ALA A 7 -15.57 19.04 -0.71
C ALA A 7 -15.28 17.54 -0.83
N LEU A 8 -16.13 16.78 -0.15
CA LEU A 8 -16.26 15.32 -0.17
C LEU A 8 -16.40 14.76 -1.59
N ILE A 9 -15.90 13.53 -1.72
CA ILE A 9 -16.17 12.52 -2.75
C ILE A 9 -17.67 12.47 -3.09
N HIS A 10 -18.04 12.64 -4.37
CA HIS A 10 -19.19 11.99 -5.00
C HIS A 10 -18.88 11.82 -6.50
N ALA A 11 -18.94 10.57 -6.98
CA ALA A 11 -18.98 10.28 -8.42
C ALA A 11 -20.35 10.72 -8.95
N ILE A 12 -20.38 11.74 -9.80
CA ILE A 12 -21.60 12.15 -10.50
C ILE A 12 -21.59 11.46 -11.87
N ILE A 13 -22.46 10.47 -12.02
CA ILE A 13 -22.79 9.79 -13.27
C ILE A 13 -23.98 10.53 -13.89
N ILE A 14 -23.85 11.02 -15.12
CA ILE A 14 -24.98 11.55 -15.90
C ILE A 14 -25.11 10.69 -17.16
N PRO A 15 -26.24 9.99 -17.40
CA PRO A 15 -26.47 9.29 -18.65
C PRO A 15 -27.03 10.27 -19.70
N PHE A 16 -26.56 10.19 -20.95
CA PHE A 16 -27.28 10.78 -22.08
C PHE A 16 -27.62 9.70 -23.11
N LEU A 17 -28.92 9.60 -23.40
CA LEU A 17 -29.49 8.90 -24.55
C LEU A 17 -29.28 9.76 -25.80
N MET A 18 -28.69 9.21 -26.85
CA MET A 18 -28.82 9.76 -28.20
C MET A 18 -29.78 8.89 -29.01
N SER A 19 -31.00 9.38 -29.12
CA SER A 19 -32.02 8.93 -30.06
C SER A 19 -32.23 9.99 -31.12
N THR A 20 -32.65 9.52 -32.29
CA THR A 20 -33.08 10.19 -33.53
C THR A 20 -31.99 10.74 -34.43
N GLY A 21 -31.94 10.16 -35.63
CA GLY A 21 -30.99 10.46 -36.68
C GLY A 21 -31.27 11.77 -37.38
N GLU A 22 -30.18 12.41 -37.80
CA GLU A 22 -30.09 13.26 -38.97
C GLU A 22 -28.62 13.31 -39.39
N THR A 23 -28.38 13.22 -40.69
CA THR A 23 -27.07 13.17 -41.33
C THR A 23 -26.42 14.55 -41.34
N TYR A 24 -25.47 14.80 -40.44
CA TYR A 24 -24.43 15.82 -40.61
C TYR A 24 -23.08 15.27 -40.14
N SER A 25 -22.05 15.45 -40.98
CA SER A 25 -20.64 15.26 -40.61
C SER A 25 -20.27 16.32 -39.57
N GLN A 26 -20.57 16.06 -38.30
CA GLN A 26 -20.17 16.89 -37.17
C GLN A 26 -19.05 16.21 -36.41
N THR A 27 -17.97 16.96 -36.21
CA THR A 27 -16.86 16.66 -35.30
C THR A 27 -17.45 16.46 -33.90
N ILE A 28 -17.51 15.21 -33.43
CA ILE A 28 -18.07 14.88 -32.12
C ILE A 28 -17.05 15.28 -31.04
N THR A 29 -17.29 16.43 -30.42
CA THR A 29 -16.62 16.87 -29.19
C THR A 29 -17.17 16.08 -28.00
N VAL A 30 -16.34 15.23 -27.39
CA VAL A 30 -16.62 14.66 -26.05
C VAL A 30 -15.36 14.75 -25.19
N CYS A 31 -15.24 15.86 -24.46
CA CYS A 31 -14.48 15.95 -23.22
C CYS A 31 -15.26 16.88 -22.30
N THR A 32 -16.17 16.32 -21.50
CA THR A 32 -16.98 17.09 -20.56
C THR A 32 -16.14 17.47 -19.33
N THR A 33 -15.47 18.62 -19.39
CA THR A 33 -15.63 19.79 -18.50
C THR A 33 -14.49 20.79 -18.71
N LEU A 34 -14.87 21.99 -19.20
CA LEU A 34 -14.16 23.27 -19.33
C LEU A 34 -12.77 23.33 -20.03
N GLN A 35 -12.82 23.89 -21.25
CA GLN A 35 -11.82 24.72 -21.95
C GLN A 35 -10.36 24.23 -22.01
N VAL A 36 -9.90 23.82 -23.20
CA VAL A 36 -9.16 24.68 -24.15
C VAL A 36 -9.37 24.13 -25.57
N MET A 37 -9.85 24.98 -26.47
CA MET A 37 -9.90 24.75 -27.91
C MET A 37 -8.57 25.30 -28.47
N THR A 38 -7.57 24.46 -28.71
CA THR A 38 -6.39 24.90 -29.47
C THR A 38 -6.67 24.64 -30.94
N VAL A 39 -7.27 25.65 -31.59
CA VAL A 39 -7.28 25.74 -33.05
C VAL A 39 -5.83 25.95 -33.49
N LEU A 40 -5.14 24.89 -33.92
CA LEU A 40 -3.95 25.05 -34.75
C LEU A 40 -4.43 25.66 -36.07
N LEU A 41 -4.13 26.94 -36.27
CA LEU A 41 -4.17 27.58 -37.57
C LEU A 41 -3.28 26.74 -38.52
N ASN A 42 -3.88 25.76 -39.20
CA ASN A 42 -3.46 25.08 -40.45
C ASN A 42 -4.19 23.73 -40.69
N GLY A 43 -5.50 23.65 -40.43
CA GLY A 43 -6.37 22.74 -41.21
C GLY A 43 -6.45 21.25 -40.86
N GLU A 44 -6.03 20.79 -39.67
CA GLU A 44 -6.42 19.46 -39.15
C GLU A 44 -6.91 19.64 -37.70
N ALA A 45 -8.20 19.38 -37.43
CA ALA A 45 -8.79 19.50 -36.11
C ALA A 45 -8.42 18.29 -35.25
N GLY A 46 -7.44 18.45 -34.36
CA GLY A 46 -7.07 17.45 -33.36
C GLY A 46 -7.67 17.75 -31.98
N ILE A 47 -8.03 16.70 -31.24
CA ILE A 47 -8.57 16.83 -29.86
C ILE A 47 -7.46 16.50 -28.86
N ASP A 48 -7.23 17.41 -27.91
CA ASP A 48 -6.46 17.15 -26.68
C ASP A 48 -7.41 16.63 -25.58
N CYS A 49 -7.03 15.56 -24.90
CA CYS A 49 -7.86 14.92 -23.89
C CYS A 49 -7.48 15.46 -22.51
N ILE A 50 -8.29 16.35 -21.94
CA ILE A 50 -8.15 16.81 -20.57
C ILE A 50 -9.25 16.17 -19.72
N LEU A 51 -8.88 15.42 -18.69
CA LEU A 51 -9.81 14.78 -17.76
C LEU A 51 -9.66 15.40 -16.37
N ARG A 52 -10.68 16.14 -15.91
CA ARG A 52 -10.68 16.84 -14.60
C ARG A 52 -9.48 17.77 -14.39
N GLY A 53 -9.03 18.45 -15.44
CA GLY A 53 -7.87 19.36 -15.40
C GLY A 53 -6.50 18.67 -15.44
N LEU A 54 -6.46 17.36 -15.66
CA LEU A 54 -5.24 16.59 -15.85
C LEU A 54 -5.07 16.19 -17.32
N SER A 55 -3.82 16.12 -17.78
CA SER A 55 -3.49 15.52 -19.07
C SER A 55 -3.96 14.06 -19.08
N ALA A 56 -4.71 13.69 -20.11
CA ALA A 56 -5.21 12.34 -20.30
C ALA A 56 -4.86 11.84 -21.69
N GLN A 57 -4.66 10.53 -21.79
CA GLN A 57 -4.36 9.86 -23.06
C GLN A 57 -5.24 8.64 -23.20
N MET A 58 -5.52 8.22 -24.43
CA MET A 58 -6.27 7.01 -24.68
C MET A 58 -5.58 5.81 -24.02
N SER A 59 -6.35 4.87 -23.48
CA SER A 59 -5.77 3.68 -22.85
C SER A 59 -4.93 2.89 -23.86
N GLU A 60 -3.69 2.52 -23.54
CA GLU A 60 -2.87 1.58 -24.33
C GLU A 60 -3.15 0.11 -23.97
N TRP A 61 -4.10 -0.12 -23.06
CA TRP A 61 -4.44 -1.44 -22.54
C TRP A 61 -5.94 -1.64 -22.53
N CYS A 62 -6.33 -2.91 -22.56
CA CYS A 62 -7.73 -3.28 -22.54
C CYS A 62 -8.42 -2.80 -21.27
N VAL A 63 -9.52 -2.09 -21.51
CA VAL A 63 -10.36 -1.44 -20.52
C VAL A 63 -11.65 -2.21 -20.44
N SER A 64 -12.08 -2.50 -19.22
CA SER A 64 -13.27 -3.29 -18.99
C SER A 64 -14.55 -2.48 -19.20
N THR A 65 -15.63 -3.24 -19.37
CA THR A 65 -17.00 -2.81 -19.46
C THR A 65 -17.38 -2.05 -18.18
N THR A 66 -18.10 -0.94 -18.33
CA THR A 66 -18.57 -0.02 -17.27
C THR A 66 -17.60 1.01 -16.67
N HIS A 67 -16.28 0.96 -16.95
CA HIS A 67 -15.33 1.94 -16.36
C HIS A 67 -15.12 3.23 -17.16
N CYS A 68 -15.53 3.27 -18.43
CA CYS A 68 -15.44 4.49 -19.26
C CYS A 68 -16.78 4.92 -19.86
N GLY A 69 -17.89 4.62 -19.18
CA GLY A 69 -19.23 5.17 -19.51
C GLY A 69 -20.01 4.40 -20.59
N GLY A 70 -19.52 3.26 -21.06
CA GLY A 70 -20.19 2.39 -22.06
C GLY A 70 -20.10 0.91 -21.71
N GLU A 71 -20.69 0.06 -22.56
CA GLU A 71 -20.59 -1.41 -22.41
C GLU A 71 -19.27 -1.93 -22.93
N THR A 72 -18.70 -1.38 -24.00
CA THR A 72 -17.39 -1.80 -24.50
C THR A 72 -16.40 -0.64 -24.43
N GLY A 73 -15.40 -0.76 -23.55
CA GLY A 73 -14.27 0.16 -23.52
C GLY A 73 -13.30 -0.10 -24.67
N LEU A 74 -12.88 0.97 -25.37
CA LEU A 74 -11.93 0.93 -26.47
C LEU A 74 -10.57 1.49 -26.04
N SER A 75 -9.51 0.80 -26.49
CA SER A 75 -8.10 1.11 -26.23
C SER A 75 -7.24 0.98 -27.49
N LEU A 76 -6.07 1.61 -27.48
CA LEU A 76 -5.07 1.44 -28.53
C LEU A 76 -4.52 0.02 -28.47
N SER A 77 -4.34 -0.58 -29.65
CA SER A 77 -3.60 -1.83 -29.82
C SER A 77 -2.12 -1.50 -30.01
N GLY A 78 -1.45 -1.14 -28.91
CA GLY A 78 -0.03 -0.77 -28.88
C GLY A 78 0.26 0.56 -28.17
N SER A 79 1.54 0.93 -28.15
CA SER A 79 2.02 2.17 -27.52
C SER A 79 1.58 3.43 -28.25
N HIS A 80 1.62 4.59 -27.58
CA HIS A 80 1.56 5.88 -28.27
C HIS A 80 2.83 6.12 -29.10
N PRO A 81 2.76 6.98 -30.14
CA PRO A 81 3.94 7.45 -30.86
C PRO A 81 4.92 8.23 -29.96
N ARG A 82 6.16 8.33 -30.42
CA ARG A 82 7.17 9.29 -29.94
C ARG A 82 7.05 10.61 -30.69
N LEU A 83 7.73 11.64 -30.19
CA LEU A 83 7.77 12.97 -30.85
C LEU A 83 8.29 12.88 -32.29
N GLU A 84 9.25 12.00 -32.53
CA GLU A 84 9.90 11.75 -33.82
C GLU A 84 9.02 10.98 -34.82
N ASP A 85 8.04 10.22 -34.33
CA ASP A 85 7.17 9.38 -35.18
C ASP A 85 6.15 10.20 -35.98
N GLY A 86 5.93 11.47 -35.60
CA GLY A 86 4.93 12.32 -36.23
C GLY A 86 3.49 11.83 -36.00
N VAL A 87 2.67 11.86 -37.05
CA VAL A 87 1.29 11.35 -37.01
C VAL A 87 1.28 9.87 -37.41
N VAL A 88 0.86 9.00 -36.50
CA VAL A 88 0.79 7.55 -36.75
C VAL A 88 -0.64 7.04 -36.69
N THR A 89 -0.95 6.02 -37.49
CA THR A 89 -2.22 5.29 -37.42
C THR A 89 -2.10 4.17 -36.39
N ARG A 90 -3.05 4.08 -35.47
CA ARG A 90 -3.12 3.02 -34.46
C ARG A 90 -4.43 2.25 -34.56
N GLU A 91 -4.31 0.93 -34.49
CA GLU A 91 -5.47 0.05 -34.36
C GLU A 91 -6.15 0.25 -33.01
N VAL A 92 -7.47 0.10 -32.98
CA VAL A 92 -8.29 0.24 -31.77
C VAL A 92 -9.05 -1.04 -31.50
N VAL A 93 -8.96 -1.51 -30.27
CA VAL A 93 -9.54 -2.78 -29.82
C VAL A 93 -10.47 -2.57 -28.64
N GLY A 94 -11.44 -3.48 -28.50
CA GLY A 94 -12.37 -3.54 -27.37
C GLY A 94 -12.43 -4.93 -26.74
N THR A 95 -12.99 -4.99 -25.53
CA THR A 95 -13.07 -6.21 -24.71
C THR A 95 -14.52 -6.62 -24.46
N ASN A 96 -14.84 -7.91 -24.65
CA ASN A 96 -16.15 -8.48 -24.35
C ASN A 96 -16.32 -8.71 -22.82
N ALA A 97 -17.45 -8.21 -22.29
CA ALA A 97 -17.86 -8.27 -20.88
C ALA A 97 -17.93 -9.69 -20.29
N TRP A 98 -18.32 -10.69 -21.09
CA TRP A 98 -18.75 -11.99 -20.58
C TRP A 98 -17.61 -12.89 -20.07
N TRP A 99 -16.34 -12.49 -20.25
CA TRP A 99 -15.18 -13.36 -20.01
C TRP A 99 -14.21 -12.88 -18.91
N TRP A 100 -14.38 -11.65 -18.41
CA TRP A 100 -13.35 -11.01 -17.57
C TRP A 100 -13.34 -11.49 -16.11
N LEU A 101 -14.40 -12.14 -15.64
CA LEU A 101 -14.41 -12.73 -14.30
C LEU A 101 -13.47 -13.94 -14.17
N TRP A 102 -12.98 -14.52 -15.29
CA TRP A 102 -12.21 -15.77 -15.27
C TRP A 102 -11.07 -15.89 -16.31
N SER A 103 -10.86 -14.91 -17.20
CA SER A 103 -9.70 -14.94 -18.13
C SER A 103 -9.31 -13.54 -18.65
N SER A 104 -8.00 -13.33 -18.80
CA SER A 104 -7.37 -12.19 -19.48
C SER A 104 -7.38 -12.30 -21.02
N SER A 105 -7.97 -13.35 -21.60
CA SER A 105 -7.90 -13.70 -23.02
C SER A 105 -8.97 -13.07 -23.94
N SER A 106 -9.75 -12.08 -23.50
CA SER A 106 -10.82 -11.44 -24.32
C SER A 106 -10.44 -10.06 -24.90
N CYS A 107 -9.22 -9.59 -24.65
CA CYS A 107 -8.70 -8.34 -25.21
C CYS A 107 -8.54 -8.44 -26.73
N GLY A 108 -9.13 -7.51 -27.49
CA GLY A 108 -9.15 -7.60 -28.96
C GLY A 108 -10.30 -8.45 -29.53
N SER A 109 -11.23 -8.88 -28.69
CA SER A 109 -12.47 -9.56 -29.14
C SER A 109 -13.32 -8.66 -30.07
N TYR A 110 -13.23 -7.35 -29.90
CA TYR A 110 -13.77 -6.39 -30.84
C TYR A 110 -12.65 -5.60 -31.51
N LYS A 111 -12.74 -5.46 -32.84
CA LYS A 111 -11.90 -4.55 -33.63
C LYS A 111 -12.72 -3.36 -34.08
N SER A 112 -12.29 -2.17 -33.68
CA SER A 112 -12.88 -0.90 -34.12
C SER A 112 -12.10 -0.31 -35.30
N ASN A 113 -12.56 0.83 -35.80
CA ASN A 113 -11.82 1.61 -36.79
C ASN A 113 -10.54 2.17 -36.17
N SER A 114 -9.44 2.09 -36.92
CA SER A 114 -8.17 2.72 -36.54
C SER A 114 -8.29 4.23 -36.45
N ILE A 115 -7.45 4.85 -35.64
CA ILE A 115 -7.40 6.30 -35.43
C ILE A 115 -6.00 6.83 -35.75
N ARG A 116 -5.87 8.15 -35.95
CA ARG A 116 -4.55 8.81 -36.05
C ARG A 116 -4.21 9.47 -34.72
N VAL A 117 -2.95 9.36 -34.32
CA VAL A 117 -2.43 9.91 -33.06
C VAL A 117 -1.07 10.53 -33.29
N LYS A 118 -0.80 11.64 -32.58
CA LYS A 118 0.48 12.37 -32.63
C LYS A 118 0.95 12.72 -31.22
N ALA A 119 2.22 12.48 -30.93
CA ALA A 119 2.86 12.96 -29.72
C ALA A 119 3.24 14.44 -29.85
N CYS A 120 3.03 15.22 -28.79
CA CYS A 120 3.31 16.66 -28.77
C CYS A 120 4.31 17.05 -27.68
N PRO A 121 5.14 18.09 -27.89
CA PRO A 121 6.04 18.61 -26.86
C PRO A 121 5.26 19.00 -25.60
N GLY A 122 5.70 18.53 -24.42
CA GLY A 122 4.96 18.73 -23.16
C GLY A 122 4.21 17.49 -22.64
N ASN A 123 4.52 16.30 -23.16
CA ASN A 123 4.02 15.01 -22.69
C ASN A 123 2.48 14.87 -22.78
N TYR A 124 1.92 15.26 -23.93
CA TYR A 124 0.51 15.03 -24.25
C TYR A 124 0.36 14.52 -25.69
N TYR A 125 -0.83 14.00 -26.00
CA TYR A 125 -1.14 13.36 -27.28
C TYR A 125 -2.38 13.98 -27.89
N VAL A 126 -2.36 14.13 -29.22
CA VAL A 126 -3.50 14.62 -30.00
C VAL A 126 -4.05 13.49 -30.85
N TYR A 127 -5.37 13.33 -30.81
CA TYR A 127 -6.07 12.25 -31.50
C TYR A 127 -7.02 12.78 -32.58
N GLU A 128 -7.04 12.09 -33.71
CA GLU A 128 -8.09 12.17 -34.73
C GLU A 128 -8.96 10.91 -34.59
N LEU A 129 -10.04 11.03 -33.82
CA LEU A 129 -10.93 9.92 -33.52
C LEU A 129 -11.90 9.65 -34.68
N VAL A 130 -12.14 8.36 -34.95
CA VAL A 130 -13.09 7.89 -35.97
C VAL A 130 -14.32 7.32 -35.26
N LYS A 131 -15.50 7.38 -35.89
CA LYS A 131 -16.69 6.73 -35.32
C LYS A 131 -16.42 5.23 -35.11
N PRO A 132 -16.65 4.68 -33.90
CA PRO A 132 -16.45 3.26 -33.65
C PRO A 132 -17.32 2.36 -34.53
N ASN A 133 -16.89 1.11 -34.72
CA ASN A 133 -17.66 0.12 -35.47
C ASN A 133 -19.02 -0.14 -34.78
N ALA A 134 -20.12 0.02 -35.53
CA ALA A 134 -21.48 -0.06 -35.01
C ALA A 134 -21.90 -1.47 -34.55
N SER A 135 -21.15 -2.51 -34.94
CA SER A 135 -21.37 -3.88 -34.44
C SER A 135 -20.90 -4.09 -33.00
N ILE A 136 -20.13 -3.15 -32.44
CA ILE A 136 -19.62 -3.22 -31.07
C ILE A 136 -20.73 -2.72 -30.12
N PRO A 137 -21.07 -3.46 -29.04
CA PRO A 137 -22.05 -3.01 -28.06
C PRO A 137 -21.59 -1.75 -27.32
N ARG A 138 -22.30 -0.62 -27.52
CA ARG A 138 -22.08 0.70 -26.87
C ARG A 138 -20.59 1.04 -26.65
N PRO A 139 -19.83 1.26 -27.75
CA PRO A 139 -18.39 1.46 -27.70
C PRO A 139 -18.02 2.86 -27.20
N MET A 140 -17.02 2.95 -26.33
CA MET A 140 -16.51 4.22 -25.79
C MET A 140 -14.97 4.24 -25.83
N TYR A 141 -14.38 5.30 -26.38
CA TYR A 141 -12.93 5.54 -26.26
C TYR A 141 -12.59 5.85 -24.79
N CYS A 142 -11.79 4.99 -24.16
CA CYS A 142 -11.43 5.23 -22.77
C CYS A 142 -10.10 6.00 -22.70
N ALA A 143 -10.08 7.06 -21.90
CA ALA A 143 -8.88 7.81 -21.57
C ALA A 143 -8.45 7.57 -20.12
N VAL A 144 -7.15 7.68 -19.87
CA VAL A 144 -6.52 7.53 -18.57
C VAL A 144 -5.84 8.85 -18.25
N ALA A 145 -6.20 9.43 -17.10
CA ALA A 145 -5.63 10.67 -16.60
C ALA A 145 -4.36 10.38 -15.81
N PHE A 146 -3.34 11.20 -16.03
CA PHE A 146 -2.09 11.14 -15.27
C PHE A 146 -1.82 12.48 -14.58
N GLN A 147 -1.28 12.43 -13.36
CA GLN A 147 -0.78 13.63 -12.72
C GLN A 147 0.47 14.11 -13.47
N ASN A 148 0.43 15.33 -13.99
CA ASN A 148 1.59 15.93 -14.64
C ASN A 148 2.54 16.44 -13.55
N ILE A 149 3.40 15.55 -13.04
CA ILE A 149 4.36 15.89 -12.01
C ILE A 149 5.46 16.73 -12.66
N SER A 150 5.56 18.01 -12.26
CA SER A 150 6.57 18.97 -12.75
C SER A 150 8.02 18.56 -12.45
N SER A 151 8.25 17.57 -11.59
CA SER A 151 9.58 17.07 -11.22
C SER A 151 9.88 15.75 -11.91
N ASP A 152 11.07 15.63 -12.50
CA ASP A 152 11.54 14.37 -13.08
C ASP A 152 11.55 13.25 -12.01
N PRO A 153 10.83 12.13 -12.22
CA PRO A 153 10.75 11.06 -11.24
C PRO A 153 12.08 10.33 -11.00
N CYS A 154 13.11 10.54 -11.83
CA CYS A 154 14.46 10.08 -11.57
C CYS A 154 15.11 10.78 -10.37
N TYR A 155 14.64 11.98 -9.98
CA TYR A 155 15.18 12.72 -8.83
C TYR A 155 14.16 12.90 -7.71
N ASN A 156 12.90 12.51 -7.94
CA ASN A 156 11.83 12.60 -6.96
C ASN A 156 11.04 11.28 -6.91
N TYR A 157 11.57 10.32 -6.15
CA TYR A 157 10.97 9.00 -5.92
C TYR A 157 11.04 8.62 -4.44
N LYS A 158 10.17 7.70 -4.02
CA LYS A 158 10.24 7.01 -2.74
C LYS A 158 11.15 5.78 -2.86
N SER A 159 12.07 5.61 -1.92
CA SER A 159 12.89 4.40 -1.83
C SER A 159 12.04 3.24 -1.29
N LEU A 160 12.02 2.11 -2.00
CA LEU A 160 11.45 0.85 -1.53
C LEU A 160 12.54 -0.21 -1.41
N ASP A 161 13.24 -0.19 -0.28
CA ASP A 161 14.21 -1.22 0.08
C ASP A 161 13.51 -2.33 0.85
N ARG A 162 12.94 -3.29 0.11
CA ARG A 162 12.09 -4.35 0.66
C ARG A 162 12.55 -5.71 0.16
N PRO A 163 13.65 -6.26 0.72
CA PRO A 163 14.23 -7.55 0.30
C PRO A 163 13.26 -8.72 0.27
N TRP A 164 12.23 -8.71 1.15
CA TRP A 164 11.16 -9.71 1.18
C TRP A 164 10.31 -9.78 -0.12
N ARG A 165 10.49 -8.82 -1.04
CA ARG A 165 9.87 -8.83 -2.39
C ARG A 165 10.70 -9.61 -3.42
N ALA A 166 11.82 -10.20 -3.07
CA ALA A 166 12.66 -10.88 -4.05
C ALA A 166 12.03 -12.19 -4.52
N ASN A 167 12.24 -12.54 -5.80
CA ASN A 167 11.65 -13.72 -6.44
C ASN A 167 12.12 -15.07 -5.88
N ASN A 168 13.13 -15.08 -5.01
CA ASN A 168 13.57 -16.24 -4.25
C ASN A 168 12.89 -16.36 -2.87
N GLU A 169 12.18 -15.34 -2.41
CA GLU A 169 11.44 -15.33 -1.14
C GLU A 169 10.04 -15.95 -1.30
N SER A 170 9.52 -16.57 -0.25
CA SER A 170 8.19 -17.20 -0.22
C SER A 170 7.72 -17.38 1.23
N GLU A 171 6.43 -17.74 1.39
CA GLU A 171 5.77 -18.13 2.66
C GLU A 171 5.06 -17.02 3.46
N ASP A 172 5.45 -15.75 3.34
CA ASP A 172 4.89 -14.72 4.23
C ASP A 172 3.50 -14.15 3.85
N ARG A 173 3.00 -14.41 2.63
CA ARG A 173 1.69 -13.90 2.11
C ARG A 173 1.45 -12.39 2.32
N ILE A 174 2.48 -11.59 2.10
CA ILE A 174 2.47 -10.13 2.13
C ILE A 174 1.82 -9.59 0.84
N CYS A 175 0.63 -9.03 0.97
CA CYS A 175 -0.17 -8.55 -0.14
C CYS A 175 0.05 -7.04 -0.36
N ASP A 176 0.25 -6.60 -1.61
CA ASP A 176 0.39 -5.17 -1.92
C ASP A 176 -0.91 -4.38 -1.71
N SER A 177 -2.05 -5.08 -1.60
CA SER A 177 -3.33 -4.50 -1.18
C SER A 177 -3.30 -3.90 0.23
N SER A 178 -2.35 -4.35 1.07
CA SER A 178 -2.16 -3.88 2.44
C SER A 178 -1.37 -2.57 2.53
N PHE A 179 -0.85 -2.04 1.42
CA PHE A 179 -0.05 -0.81 1.38
C PHE A 179 -0.72 0.27 0.53
N SER A 180 -0.44 1.54 0.86
CA SER A 180 -0.77 2.69 0.02
C SER A 180 0.25 2.87 -1.09
N TRP A 181 -0.26 3.05 -2.31
CA TRP A 181 0.53 3.30 -3.51
C TRP A 181 0.25 4.70 -4.03
N ASN A 182 1.26 5.58 -3.99
CA ASN A 182 1.17 6.93 -4.52
C ASN A 182 2.58 7.48 -4.85
N GLY A 183 2.74 7.90 -6.10
CA GLY A 183 3.96 8.50 -6.62
C GLY A 183 4.91 7.47 -7.24
N TRP A 184 6.13 7.92 -7.48
CA TRP A 184 7.19 7.13 -8.11
C TRP A 184 8.03 6.41 -7.06
N TYR A 185 8.41 5.18 -7.36
CA TYR A 185 9.19 4.33 -6.48
C TYR A 185 10.45 3.84 -7.17
N ARG A 186 11.57 3.81 -6.45
CA ARG A 186 12.78 3.09 -6.84
C ARG A 186 12.93 1.87 -5.95
N LEU A 187 13.12 0.71 -6.56
CA LEU A 187 13.19 -0.56 -5.86
C LEU A 187 14.64 -0.85 -5.44
N PHE A 188 14.81 -1.35 -4.23
CA PHE A 188 16.11 -1.76 -3.70
C PHE A 188 16.05 -3.14 -3.03
N TYR A 189 17.20 -3.80 -3.04
CA TYR A 189 17.48 -4.99 -2.25
C TYR A 189 18.73 -4.74 -1.41
N ARG A 190 18.54 -4.45 -0.12
CA ARG A 190 19.62 -4.12 0.83
C ARG A 190 20.48 -2.96 0.31
N GLY A 191 19.83 -1.90 -0.14
CA GLY A 191 20.46 -0.70 -0.72
C GLY A 191 20.98 -0.86 -2.15
N MET A 192 20.94 -2.06 -2.75
CA MET A 192 21.34 -2.28 -4.14
C MET A 192 20.18 -2.08 -5.10
N ASN A 193 20.46 -1.58 -6.30
CA ASN A 193 19.45 -1.47 -7.35
C ASN A 193 18.89 -2.85 -7.71
N ILE A 194 17.58 -2.92 -7.80
CA ILE A 194 16.85 -4.07 -8.29
C ILE A 194 15.69 -3.59 -9.16
N GLN A 195 15.22 -4.45 -10.06
CA GLN A 195 14.11 -4.14 -10.96
C GLN A 195 13.03 -5.21 -10.88
N LEU A 196 11.83 -4.87 -11.39
CA LEU A 196 10.81 -5.89 -11.60
C LEU A 196 11.34 -6.96 -12.58
N PRO A 197 10.92 -8.23 -12.45
CA PRO A 197 11.18 -9.23 -13.47
C PRO A 197 10.48 -8.85 -14.79
N GLU A 198 11.13 -9.16 -15.92
CA GLU A 198 10.51 -9.12 -17.26
C GLU A 198 9.99 -10.49 -17.70
N THR A 199 10.38 -11.53 -16.95
CA THR A 199 10.02 -12.92 -17.19
C THR A 199 9.08 -13.40 -16.11
N CYS A 200 8.33 -14.43 -16.47
CA CYS A 200 7.36 -15.07 -15.61
C CYS A 200 7.99 -15.54 -14.30
N VAL A 201 7.33 -15.20 -13.18
CA VAL A 201 7.69 -15.69 -11.86
C VAL A 201 6.56 -16.57 -11.36
N SER A 202 6.90 -17.73 -10.80
CA SER A 202 5.93 -18.66 -10.24
C SER A 202 5.06 -17.99 -9.17
N SER A 203 3.83 -18.49 -9.00
CA SER A 203 2.98 -18.13 -7.86
C SER A 203 3.66 -18.48 -6.54
N TYR A 204 3.25 -17.84 -5.45
CA TYR A 204 3.85 -18.00 -4.09
C TYR A 204 5.27 -17.48 -3.90
N ARG A 205 5.79 -16.71 -4.87
CA ARG A 205 7.09 -16.05 -4.76
C ARG A 205 6.93 -14.61 -4.32
N CYS A 206 8.04 -14.00 -3.92
CA CYS A 206 8.07 -12.57 -3.55
C CYS A 206 7.13 -12.30 -2.38
N ASN A 207 6.93 -13.33 -1.56
CA ASN A 207 6.00 -13.38 -0.45
C ASN A 207 4.53 -13.08 -0.78
N THR A 208 4.08 -13.20 -2.02
CA THR A 208 2.69 -12.98 -2.42
C THR A 208 2.04 -14.25 -2.97
N GLN A 209 0.71 -14.36 -2.95
CA GLN A 209 0.03 -15.48 -3.61
C GLN A 209 0.07 -15.31 -5.13
N ILE A 210 -0.25 -14.09 -5.60
CA ILE A 210 -0.22 -13.71 -7.01
C ILE A 210 0.99 -12.84 -7.24
N THR A 211 2.00 -13.40 -7.90
CA THR A 211 3.24 -12.71 -8.22
C THR A 211 3.03 -11.78 -9.42
N LEU A 212 3.42 -10.51 -9.30
CA LEU A 212 3.33 -9.52 -10.38
C LEU A 212 4.71 -9.19 -10.97
N TRP A 213 4.79 -9.12 -12.30
CA TRP A 213 5.99 -8.79 -13.06
C TRP A 213 5.65 -7.98 -14.32
N LEU A 214 6.66 -7.37 -14.95
CA LEU A 214 6.46 -6.62 -16.20
C LEU A 214 6.20 -7.55 -17.38
N ASN A 215 5.20 -7.21 -18.18
CA ASN A 215 4.98 -7.84 -19.48
C ASN A 215 5.79 -7.09 -20.55
N GLY A 216 7.04 -7.49 -20.76
CA GLY A 216 7.95 -6.94 -21.76
C GLY A 216 9.17 -6.22 -21.17
N PRO A 217 10.11 -5.79 -22.03
CA PRO A 217 11.47 -5.39 -21.64
C PRO A 217 11.54 -3.96 -21.11
N HIS A 218 12.19 -3.63 -20.00
CA HIS A 218 12.24 -2.25 -19.47
C HIS A 218 12.59 -1.17 -20.53
N PRO A 219 12.10 0.09 -20.37
CA PRO A 219 12.41 1.17 -21.32
C PRO A 219 13.91 1.46 -21.41
N ARG A 220 14.32 2.08 -22.52
CA ARG A 220 15.61 2.76 -22.64
C ARG A 220 15.51 4.18 -22.09
N THR A 221 16.64 4.80 -21.77
CA THR A 221 16.68 6.19 -21.28
C THR A 221 16.04 7.18 -22.26
N GLU A 222 16.15 6.93 -23.56
CA GLU A 222 15.55 7.74 -24.64
C GLU A 222 14.02 7.62 -24.72
N ASP A 223 13.44 6.54 -24.17
CA ASP A 223 12.00 6.28 -24.25
C ASP A 223 11.18 7.17 -23.30
N GLY A 224 11.85 7.82 -22.33
CA GLY A 224 11.18 8.63 -21.30
C GLY A 224 10.26 7.80 -20.40
N VAL A 225 9.10 8.36 -20.06
CA VAL A 225 8.08 7.66 -19.26
C VAL A 225 7.22 6.81 -20.19
N VAL A 226 7.29 5.49 -20.03
CA VAL A 226 6.46 4.54 -20.79
C VAL A 226 5.46 3.84 -19.88
N ILE A 227 4.35 3.39 -20.46
CA ILE A 227 3.40 2.51 -19.78
C ILE A 227 3.79 1.06 -20.03
N ARG A 228 3.66 0.22 -19.01
CA ARG A 228 3.93 -1.22 -19.08
C ARG A 228 2.79 -2.03 -18.50
N GLU A 229 2.34 -3.00 -19.29
CA GLU A 229 1.47 -4.06 -18.81
C GLU A 229 2.16 -4.86 -17.69
N VAL A 230 1.35 -5.30 -16.73
CA VAL A 230 1.80 -6.09 -15.59
C VAL A 230 1.05 -7.41 -15.59
N CYS A 231 1.80 -8.50 -15.71
CA CYS A 231 1.28 -9.85 -15.67
C CYS A 231 1.28 -10.37 -14.23
N GLY A 232 0.27 -11.20 -13.92
CA GLY A 232 0.14 -11.96 -12.69
C GLY A 232 0.09 -13.46 -12.98
N GLY A 233 0.75 -14.25 -12.12
CA GLY A 233 0.74 -15.70 -12.15
C GLY A 233 -0.16 -16.29 -11.06
N THR A 234 -0.94 -17.32 -11.39
CA THR A 234 -1.73 -18.10 -10.41
C THR A 234 -1.26 -19.54 -10.32
N TYR A 235 -1.93 -20.36 -9.51
CA TYR A 235 -1.66 -21.78 -9.36
C TYR A 235 -1.41 -22.46 -10.72
N GLY A 236 -0.26 -23.12 -10.88
CA GLY A 236 0.14 -23.86 -12.10
C GLY A 236 1.24 -23.19 -12.93
N THR A 237 1.36 -23.60 -14.21
CA THR A 237 2.43 -23.20 -15.16
C THR A 237 2.01 -22.11 -16.15
N GLN A 238 0.77 -21.59 -16.08
CA GLN A 238 0.31 -20.56 -17.01
C GLN A 238 0.88 -19.20 -16.64
N CYS A 239 1.87 -18.77 -17.42
CA CYS A 239 2.43 -17.43 -17.33
C CYS A 239 1.44 -16.39 -17.84
N CYS A 240 1.31 -15.29 -17.08
CA CYS A 240 0.39 -14.19 -17.38
C CYS A 240 -1.09 -14.63 -17.46
N SER A 241 -1.54 -15.44 -16.49
CA SER A 241 -2.95 -15.79 -16.37
C SER A 241 -3.81 -14.56 -16.05
N TYR A 242 -3.24 -13.58 -15.33
CA TYR A 242 -3.90 -12.32 -14.97
C TYR A 242 -3.15 -11.13 -15.53
N LYS A 243 -3.89 -10.09 -15.90
CA LYS A 243 -3.34 -8.77 -16.21
C LYS A 243 -3.92 -7.78 -15.22
N THR A 244 -3.05 -7.07 -14.52
CA THR A 244 -3.46 -6.01 -13.59
C THR A 244 -3.44 -4.66 -14.31
N ARG A 245 -3.81 -3.58 -13.62
CA ARG A 245 -3.64 -2.23 -14.15
C ARG A 245 -2.16 -2.02 -14.50
N PRO A 246 -1.85 -1.47 -15.67
CA PRO A 246 -0.48 -1.20 -16.02
C PRO A 246 0.10 -0.09 -15.15
N ILE A 247 1.41 -0.03 -15.16
CA ILE A 247 2.20 0.94 -14.41
C ILE A 247 2.99 1.82 -15.37
N ARG A 248 3.44 2.98 -14.90
CA ARG A 248 4.42 3.76 -15.66
C ARG A 248 5.83 3.42 -15.19
N VAL A 249 6.76 3.37 -16.13
CA VAL A 249 8.16 3.02 -15.90
C VAL A 249 9.03 4.04 -16.63
N LYS A 250 10.09 4.50 -15.99
CA LYS A 250 11.10 5.35 -16.62
C LYS A 250 12.49 4.81 -16.32
N ALA A 251 13.33 4.76 -17.34
CA ALA A 251 14.76 4.50 -17.20
C ALA A 251 15.48 5.79 -16.83
N CYS A 252 16.36 5.73 -15.83
CA CYS A 252 17.02 6.90 -15.27
C CYS A 252 18.54 6.89 -15.48
N PRO A 253 19.18 8.08 -15.53
CA PRO A 253 20.64 8.17 -15.49
C PRO A 253 21.19 7.45 -14.26
N GLY A 254 22.20 6.59 -14.44
CA GLY A 254 22.75 5.76 -13.35
C GLY A 254 22.25 4.31 -13.31
N ASN A 255 21.65 3.83 -14.42
CA ASN A 255 21.26 2.43 -14.62
C ASN A 255 20.30 1.89 -13.56
N TYR A 256 19.20 2.61 -13.35
CA TYR A 256 18.08 2.15 -12.54
C TYR A 256 16.76 2.60 -13.15
N TYR A 257 15.67 2.02 -12.65
CA TYR A 257 14.32 2.32 -13.07
C TYR A 257 13.51 2.89 -11.93
N VAL A 258 12.58 3.76 -12.27
CA VAL A 258 11.53 4.22 -11.36
C VAL A 258 10.17 3.79 -11.88
N TYR A 259 9.28 3.46 -10.96
CA TYR A 259 7.98 2.86 -11.24
C TYR A 259 6.88 3.66 -10.55
N GLU A 260 5.88 4.10 -11.31
CA GLU A 260 4.61 4.57 -10.75
C GLU A 260 3.71 3.34 -10.55
N LEU A 261 3.93 2.66 -9.43
CA LEU A 261 3.20 1.46 -9.05
C LEU A 261 1.78 1.81 -8.60
N VAL A 262 0.81 0.95 -8.92
CA VAL A 262 -0.60 1.14 -8.59
C VAL A 262 -1.08 0.02 -7.68
N LYS A 263 -2.06 0.31 -6.82
CA LYS A 263 -2.65 -0.71 -5.96
C LYS A 263 -3.23 -1.85 -6.82
N PRO A 264 -2.80 -3.11 -6.65
CA PRO A 264 -3.37 -4.23 -7.40
C PRO A 264 -4.85 -4.44 -7.05
N ASP A 265 -5.68 -4.69 -8.07
CA ASP A 265 -7.12 -4.94 -7.91
C ASP A 265 -7.44 -6.41 -7.54
N VAL A 266 -6.43 -7.27 -7.41
CA VAL A 266 -6.59 -8.71 -7.18
C VAL A 266 -6.20 -9.07 -5.75
N TRP A 267 -6.94 -10.02 -5.15
CA TRP A 267 -6.66 -10.51 -3.81
C TRP A 267 -5.24 -11.09 -3.70
N CYS A 268 -4.51 -10.60 -2.70
CA CYS A 268 -3.13 -10.96 -2.41
C CYS A 268 -2.18 -11.05 -3.61
N ALA A 269 -2.12 -9.96 -4.38
CA ALA A 269 -1.10 -9.76 -5.40
C ALA A 269 0.03 -8.85 -4.92
N GLY A 270 1.23 -8.99 -5.50
CA GLY A 270 2.39 -8.20 -5.11
C GLY A 270 3.46 -8.08 -6.20
N TYR A 271 4.00 -6.87 -6.36
CA TYR A 271 5.10 -6.57 -7.27
C TYR A 271 6.39 -7.24 -6.80
N CYS A 272 6.87 -8.15 -7.62
CA CYS A 272 8.09 -8.87 -7.37
C CYS A 272 9.34 -8.08 -7.78
N THR A 273 10.48 -8.44 -7.21
CA THR A 273 11.80 -7.95 -7.60
C THR A 273 12.69 -9.12 -8.01
N ASN A 274 13.52 -8.93 -9.04
CA ASN A 274 14.32 -10.00 -9.61
C ASN A 274 15.74 -10.03 -9.04
N ILE A 275 16.06 -11.03 -8.21
CA ILE A 275 17.37 -11.16 -7.56
C ILE A 275 18.53 -11.24 -8.57
N SER A 276 18.30 -11.79 -9.77
CA SER A 276 19.36 -11.95 -10.79
C SER A 276 19.79 -10.63 -11.43
N THR A 277 19.06 -9.55 -11.19
CA THR A 277 19.35 -8.21 -11.74
C THR A 277 20.22 -7.35 -10.83
N ILE A 278 20.48 -7.83 -9.61
CA ILE A 278 21.38 -7.17 -8.68
C ILE A 278 22.76 -7.16 -9.31
N SER A 279 23.14 -6.00 -9.83
CA SER A 279 24.51 -5.74 -10.25
C SER A 279 25.31 -5.65 -8.98
N GLN A 280 26.13 -6.66 -8.63
CA GLN A 280 27.01 -6.53 -7.47
C GLN A 280 27.88 -5.29 -7.62
N PRO A 281 27.75 -4.27 -6.75
CA PRO A 281 28.84 -3.35 -6.52
C PRO A 281 29.78 -4.02 -5.51
N ILE A 282 31.08 -3.84 -5.71
CA ILE A 282 32.13 -4.16 -4.73
C ILE A 282 31.65 -3.71 -3.34
N SER A 283 31.75 -4.61 -2.36
CA SER A 283 31.55 -4.31 -0.94
C SER A 283 32.21 -2.97 -0.59
N THR A 284 31.42 -1.90 -0.55
CA THR A 284 31.87 -0.66 0.04
C THR A 284 31.94 -0.92 1.52
N VAL A 285 33.17 -1.13 1.98
CA VAL A 285 33.58 -1.10 3.38
C VAL A 285 32.85 0.06 4.04
N SER A 286 32.03 -0.25 5.05
CA SER A 286 31.45 0.76 5.93
C SER A 286 32.56 1.71 6.37
N PRO A 287 32.41 3.04 6.25
CA PRO A 287 33.26 3.94 6.99
C PRO A 287 33.01 3.63 8.46
N SER A 288 34.01 3.07 9.15
CA SER A 288 34.04 3.09 10.59
C SER A 288 34.07 4.56 11.01
N ILE A 289 32.94 5.05 11.52
CA ILE A 289 32.91 6.32 12.21
C ILE A 289 33.75 6.12 13.48
N ILE A 290 34.96 6.67 13.48
CA ILE A 290 35.72 6.88 14.71
C ILE A 290 34.95 7.95 15.48
N SER A 291 34.10 7.50 16.40
CA SER A 291 33.49 8.39 17.38
C SER A 291 34.61 8.96 18.26
N ARG A 292 34.82 10.26 18.07
CA ARG A 292 35.69 11.10 18.87
C ARG A 292 35.24 11.02 20.33
N THR A 293 36.12 10.57 21.21
CA THR A 293 35.94 10.59 22.66
C THR A 293 35.85 12.04 23.12
N ASN A 294 34.66 12.46 23.57
CA ASN A 294 34.50 13.65 24.38
C ASN A 294 33.88 13.24 25.73
N ASN A 295 34.63 13.56 26.79
CA ASN A 295 34.43 13.42 28.24
C ASN A 295 33.07 12.95 28.81
N PRO A 296 33.10 12.18 29.92
CA PRO A 296 31.92 11.71 30.63
C PRO A 296 31.34 12.83 31.51
N LEU A 297 30.43 13.63 30.94
CA LEU A 297 29.46 14.37 31.73
C LEU A 297 28.13 13.61 31.65
N ASN A 298 27.81 12.92 32.74
CA ASN A 298 26.51 12.34 33.12
C ASN A 298 25.40 12.40 32.05
N TYR A 299 25.51 11.59 30.99
CA TYR A 299 24.48 11.47 29.96
C TYR A 299 23.42 10.49 30.46
N ASP A 300 22.58 10.94 31.38
CA ASP A 300 21.44 10.15 31.83
C ASP A 300 20.35 10.18 30.75
N PRO A 301 20.01 9.05 30.10
CA PRO A 301 18.99 9.02 29.08
C PRO A 301 17.58 9.31 29.63
N CYS A 302 17.40 9.34 30.95
CA CYS A 302 16.15 9.78 31.57
C CYS A 302 15.90 11.28 31.43
N ILE A 303 16.95 12.10 31.20
CA ILE A 303 16.82 13.55 30.97
C ILE A 303 17.14 13.93 29.53
N ASN A 304 17.98 13.14 28.85
CA ASN A 304 18.42 13.40 27.47
C ASN A 304 17.88 12.33 26.52
N TYR A 305 16.68 12.54 26.00
CA TYR A 305 16.02 11.66 25.05
C TYR A 305 15.29 12.43 23.94
N ASN A 306 15.11 11.77 22.81
CA ASN A 306 14.24 12.17 21.72
C ASN A 306 12.79 11.75 22.02
N THR A 307 11.83 12.54 21.53
CA THR A 307 10.40 12.22 21.70
C THR A 307 9.86 11.53 20.45
N LEU A 308 9.19 10.39 20.64
CA LEU A 308 8.35 9.74 19.62
C LEU A 308 6.89 9.85 20.05
N ASN A 309 6.10 10.62 19.32
CA ASN A 309 4.67 10.84 19.61
C ASN A 309 3.80 10.52 18.39
N ASP A 310 4.15 9.42 17.73
CA ASP A 310 3.47 8.92 16.54
C ASP A 310 2.25 8.10 16.94
N ASN A 311 1.05 8.65 16.71
CA ASN A 311 -0.20 7.98 17.09
C ASN A 311 -0.40 6.63 16.41
N TRP A 312 0.06 6.50 15.16
CA TRP A 312 -0.05 5.28 14.36
C TRP A 312 0.75 4.10 14.94
N ARG A 313 1.61 4.33 15.95
CA ARG A 313 2.30 3.27 16.70
C ARG A 313 1.39 2.58 17.73
N ASN A 314 0.19 3.08 17.96
CA ASN A 314 -0.74 2.53 18.94
C ASN A 314 -1.24 1.14 18.53
N ILE A 315 -1.16 0.15 19.42
CA ILE A 315 -1.65 -1.22 19.16
C ILE A 315 -3.15 -1.34 18.88
N LEU A 316 -3.93 -0.29 19.14
CA LEU A 316 -5.36 -0.27 18.86
C LEU A 316 -5.68 0.10 17.39
N ASP A 317 -4.70 0.59 16.64
CA ASP A 317 -4.89 1.02 15.25
C ASP A 317 -4.76 -0.17 14.29
N TYR A 318 -5.76 -1.07 14.28
CA TYR A 318 -5.78 -2.21 13.36
C TYR A 318 -5.97 -1.79 11.90
N GLY A 319 -5.00 -2.15 11.05
CA GLY A 319 -5.03 -1.93 9.61
C GLY A 319 -6.29 -2.46 8.91
N HIS A 320 -6.71 -3.69 9.23
CA HIS A 320 -7.81 -4.34 8.49
C HIS A 320 -9.22 -3.94 8.94
N MET A 321 -9.44 -3.50 10.17
CA MET A 321 -10.79 -3.18 10.67
C MET A 321 -11.21 -1.74 10.39
N ASN A 322 -10.24 -0.84 10.19
CA ASN A 322 -10.49 0.60 9.98
C ASN A 322 -10.06 1.13 8.61
N GLY A 323 -9.65 0.26 7.67
CA GLY A 323 -9.19 0.67 6.34
C GLY A 323 -7.83 1.37 6.33
N LEU A 324 -6.99 1.12 7.34
CA LEU A 324 -5.64 1.67 7.45
C LEU A 324 -4.62 0.73 6.77
N ASN A 325 -3.78 1.27 5.90
CA ASN A 325 -2.74 0.50 5.21
C ASN A 325 -1.47 0.41 6.08
N ALA A 326 -0.66 -0.63 5.87
CA ALA A 326 0.63 -0.90 6.50
C ALA A 326 1.73 0.05 6.00
N ASP A 327 1.48 1.35 6.04
CA ASP A 327 2.29 2.36 5.37
C ASP A 327 3.57 2.73 6.13
N TYR A 328 3.66 2.35 7.40
CA TYR A 328 4.76 2.72 8.27
C TYR A 328 5.83 1.63 8.35
N ASP A 329 7.09 2.07 8.40
CA ASP A 329 8.26 1.21 8.30
C ASP A 329 9.44 1.85 9.05
N ASP A 330 9.77 1.32 10.23
CA ASP A 330 10.86 1.83 11.06
C ASP A 330 12.25 1.49 10.52
N THR A 331 12.36 0.71 9.43
CA THR A 331 13.64 0.48 8.74
C THR A 331 14.14 1.73 8.01
N GLY A 332 13.25 2.68 7.72
CA GLY A 332 13.59 3.96 7.09
C GLY A 332 13.95 5.08 8.08
N VAL A 333 13.79 4.84 9.38
CA VAL A 333 14.05 5.84 10.43
C VAL A 333 15.53 5.86 10.79
N ASN A 334 16.10 7.06 10.94
CA ASN A 334 17.45 7.24 11.46
C ASN A 334 17.43 7.19 13.00
N TRP A 335 17.69 6.02 13.54
CA TRP A 335 17.75 5.77 14.98
C TRP A 335 19.07 6.25 15.57
N ASP A 336 19.04 7.32 16.36
CA ASP A 336 20.20 7.85 17.08
C ASP A 336 19.80 8.34 18.48
N GLY A 337 20.47 7.80 19.50
CA GLY A 337 20.21 8.11 20.90
C GLY A 337 19.05 7.34 21.53
N TRP A 338 18.51 7.92 22.61
CA TRP A 338 17.43 7.34 23.41
C TRP A 338 16.10 8.01 23.09
N TYR A 339 15.01 7.25 23.20
CA TYR A 339 13.68 7.70 22.82
C TYR A 339 12.67 7.46 23.94
N ARG A 340 11.77 8.41 24.13
CA ARG A 340 10.59 8.28 24.99
C ARG A 340 9.34 8.21 24.12
N LEU A 341 8.51 7.21 24.39
CA LEU A 341 7.26 6.97 23.67
C LEU A 341 6.10 7.78 24.27
N PHE A 342 5.30 8.35 23.39
CA PHE A 342 4.04 9.01 23.69
C PHE A 342 2.98 8.62 22.66
N LEU A 343 1.72 8.66 23.06
CA LEU A 343 0.57 8.51 22.19
C LEU A 343 -0.41 9.65 22.48
N ASN A 344 -0.67 10.52 21.51
CA ASN A 344 -1.30 11.84 21.64
C ASN A 344 -0.79 12.66 22.84
N GLY A 345 0.52 12.74 23.01
CA GLY A 345 1.16 13.51 24.09
C GLY A 345 1.04 12.89 25.48
N LEU A 346 0.37 11.73 25.61
CA LEU A 346 0.30 10.97 26.85
C LEU A 346 1.41 9.93 26.90
N SER A 347 1.94 9.68 28.10
CA SER A 347 3.01 8.70 28.30
C SER A 347 2.61 7.33 27.77
N ALA A 348 3.50 6.71 27.00
CA ALA A 348 3.32 5.39 26.44
C ALA A 348 4.59 4.56 26.65
N GLN A 349 4.46 3.26 26.42
CA GLN A 349 5.56 2.31 26.50
C GLN A 349 5.37 1.23 25.46
N MET A 350 6.43 0.46 25.17
CA MET A 350 6.28 -0.74 24.36
C MET A 350 5.38 -1.75 25.09
N PRO A 351 4.59 -2.57 24.37
CA PRO A 351 3.89 -3.69 24.97
C PRO A 351 4.87 -4.82 25.33
N GLU A 352 4.65 -5.46 26.48
CA GLU A 352 5.39 -6.64 26.97
C GLU A 352 4.73 -7.97 26.53
N TRP A 353 3.70 -7.88 25.69
CA TRP A 353 2.90 -9.01 25.25
C TRP A 353 2.73 -8.99 23.74
N CYS A 354 2.23 -10.11 23.21
CA CYS A 354 1.92 -10.26 21.80
C CYS A 354 1.04 -9.13 21.28
N VAL A 355 1.49 -8.52 20.19
CA VAL A 355 0.72 -7.56 19.43
C VAL A 355 0.37 -8.21 18.10
N SER A 356 -0.88 -8.16 17.66
CA SER A 356 -1.21 -8.71 16.34
C SER A 356 -0.42 -8.03 15.22
N TYR A 357 -0.10 -8.78 14.17
CA TYR A 357 0.34 -8.18 12.91
C TYR A 357 -0.64 -7.08 12.47
N LEU A 358 -0.16 -6.00 11.83
CA LEU A 358 -0.94 -4.84 11.41
C LEU A 358 -1.55 -3.93 12.51
N ALA A 359 -1.19 -4.10 13.78
CA ALA A 359 -1.78 -3.32 14.87
C ALA A 359 -1.18 -1.91 15.04
N CYS A 360 0.08 -1.69 14.68
CA CYS A 360 0.77 -0.41 14.90
C CYS A 360 1.24 0.26 13.60
N GLY A 361 0.39 0.23 12.57
CA GLY A 361 0.61 0.95 11.31
C GLY A 361 1.63 0.34 10.33
N GLY A 362 2.46 -0.61 10.78
CA GLY A 362 3.31 -1.44 9.93
C GLY A 362 2.70 -2.82 9.65
N PHE A 363 3.37 -3.65 8.86
CA PHE A 363 2.93 -5.04 8.62
C PHE A 363 3.30 -5.92 9.82
N SER A 364 4.56 -5.90 10.22
CA SER A 364 5.06 -6.61 11.41
C SER A 364 5.06 -5.69 12.63
N SER A 365 4.25 -6.03 13.62
CA SER A 365 4.19 -5.32 14.89
C SER A 365 5.29 -5.81 15.83
N LEU A 366 6.17 -4.91 16.27
CA LEU A 366 7.29 -5.22 17.15
C LEU A 366 6.96 -4.92 18.62
N TRP A 367 7.27 -5.87 19.50
CA TRP A 367 6.98 -5.81 20.94
C TRP A 367 8.15 -6.33 21.78
N LEU A 368 8.12 -6.01 23.08
CA LEU A 368 9.24 -6.25 24.00
C LEU A 368 9.24 -7.69 24.54
N GLY A 369 10.35 -8.40 24.33
CA GLY A 369 10.61 -9.73 24.85
C GLY A 369 10.89 -9.75 26.36
N GLY A 370 9.82 -9.66 27.15
CA GLY A 370 9.84 -9.69 28.61
C GLY A 370 9.48 -8.35 29.25
N SER A 371 9.52 -8.31 30.59
CA SER A 371 9.14 -7.14 31.38
C SER A 371 9.96 -5.88 31.10
N HIS A 372 9.46 -4.70 31.44
CA HIS A 372 10.33 -3.52 31.56
C HIS A 372 11.24 -3.65 32.80
N PRO A 373 12.45 -3.03 32.80
CA PRO A 373 13.32 -2.99 33.97
C PRO A 373 12.71 -2.22 35.15
N ARG A 374 13.23 -2.46 36.35
CA ARG A 374 13.04 -1.58 37.52
C ARG A 374 14.10 -0.48 37.54
N LEU A 375 13.91 0.51 38.42
CA LEU A 375 14.89 1.60 38.60
C LEU A 375 16.27 1.06 39.02
N GLU A 376 16.31 0.03 39.87
CA GLU A 376 17.55 -0.61 40.33
C GLU A 376 18.30 -1.39 39.23
N ASP A 377 17.60 -1.86 38.20
CA ASP A 377 18.19 -2.68 37.14
C ASP A 377 19.07 -1.85 36.18
N GLY A 378 18.91 -0.51 36.21
CA GLY A 378 19.62 0.38 35.31
C GLY A 378 19.26 0.15 33.84
N VAL A 379 20.26 0.06 32.97
CA VAL A 379 20.07 -0.20 31.54
C VAL A 379 20.09 -1.71 31.30
N VAL A 380 18.99 -2.26 30.79
CA VAL A 380 18.88 -3.67 30.43
C VAL A 380 18.74 -3.84 28.92
N THR A 381 19.18 -4.99 28.42
CA THR A 381 18.95 -5.40 27.03
C THR A 381 17.72 -6.30 26.97
N ARG A 382 16.83 -6.06 26.01
CA ARG A 382 15.63 -6.87 25.79
C ARG A 382 15.53 -7.32 24.35
N ASP A 383 15.16 -8.58 24.18
CA ASP A 383 14.82 -9.14 22.88
C ASP A 383 13.59 -8.41 22.32
N ILE A 384 13.50 -8.32 20.99
CA ILE A 384 12.35 -7.75 20.29
C ILE A 384 11.77 -8.81 19.35
N TYR A 385 10.48 -9.05 19.51
CA TYR A 385 9.73 -9.99 18.70
C TYR A 385 8.81 -9.25 17.75
N GLY A 386 8.61 -9.83 16.57
CA GLY A 386 7.72 -9.31 15.54
C GLY A 386 6.69 -10.35 15.14
N SER A 387 5.46 -9.89 14.93
CA SER A 387 4.33 -10.77 14.67
C SER A 387 4.06 -10.98 13.19
N HIS A 388 3.55 -12.17 12.86
CA HIS A 388 3.13 -12.62 11.54
C HIS A 388 1.82 -13.40 11.67
N TYR A 389 0.74 -12.88 11.12
CA TYR A 389 -0.61 -13.44 11.30
C TYR A 389 -0.93 -13.74 12.78
N GLU A 390 -1.14 -15.01 13.12
CA GLU A 390 -1.47 -15.50 14.46
C GLU A 390 -0.22 -15.81 15.30
N ASP A 391 0.97 -15.82 14.69
CA ASP A 391 2.23 -16.05 15.40
C ASP A 391 2.87 -14.72 15.83
N CYS A 392 2.85 -14.51 17.14
CA CYS A 392 3.34 -13.30 17.77
C CYS A 392 4.86 -13.13 17.74
N SER A 393 5.59 -14.23 17.63
CA SER A 393 7.05 -14.31 17.80
C SER A 393 7.76 -14.85 16.56
N TYR A 394 7.07 -14.83 15.42
CA TYR A 394 7.58 -15.33 14.15
C TYR A 394 8.88 -14.64 13.73
N TYR A 395 8.91 -13.31 13.79
CA TYR A 395 10.11 -12.53 13.51
C TYR A 395 10.86 -12.20 14.79
N ARG A 396 12.19 -12.10 14.67
CA ARG A 396 13.07 -11.62 15.72
C ARG A 396 13.91 -10.46 15.18
N SER A 397 13.84 -9.32 15.86
CA SER A 397 14.68 -8.15 15.56
C SER A 397 15.93 -8.18 16.45
N ASP A 398 16.90 -7.32 16.13
CA ASP A 398 18.01 -7.04 17.04
C ASP A 398 17.48 -6.53 18.38
N PRO A 399 18.08 -6.96 19.51
CA PRO A 399 17.65 -6.52 20.82
C PRO A 399 17.95 -5.03 21.03
N ILE A 400 17.16 -4.40 21.88
CA ILE A 400 17.29 -2.97 22.22
C ILE A 400 17.69 -2.78 23.68
N GLN A 401 18.19 -1.59 24.00
CA GLN A 401 18.41 -1.21 25.40
C GLN A 401 17.19 -0.47 25.96
N VAL A 402 16.81 -0.77 27.20
CA VAL A 402 15.69 -0.15 27.91
C VAL A 402 16.15 0.29 29.29
N LYS A 403 15.73 1.47 29.73
CA LYS A 403 16.00 1.98 31.08
C LYS A 403 14.72 2.50 31.72
N ALA A 404 14.50 2.14 32.99
CA ALA A 404 13.46 2.74 33.81
C ALA A 404 13.91 4.09 34.36
N CYS A 405 13.01 5.06 34.36
CA CYS A 405 13.29 6.43 34.78
C CYS A 405 12.41 6.86 35.95
N PRO A 406 12.93 7.71 36.86
CA PRO A 406 12.11 8.34 37.90
C PRO A 406 10.89 9.02 37.30
N GLY A 407 9.70 8.79 37.85
CA GLY A 407 8.44 9.28 37.27
C GLY A 407 7.67 8.25 36.44
N ASN A 408 8.01 6.96 36.57
CA ASN A 408 7.26 5.82 36.00
C ASN A 408 7.16 5.85 34.47
N TYR A 409 8.28 6.08 33.80
CA TYR A 409 8.38 5.94 32.35
C TYR A 409 9.67 5.23 31.96
N TYR A 410 9.72 4.79 30.71
CA TYR A 410 10.85 4.10 30.14
C TYR A 410 11.43 4.89 28.97
N VAL A 411 12.73 4.74 28.78
CA VAL A 411 13.43 5.21 27.60
C VAL A 411 14.06 4.02 26.89
N TYR A 412 14.04 4.08 25.56
CA TYR A 412 14.43 2.99 24.67
C TYR A 412 15.54 3.46 23.75
N LYS A 413 16.57 2.64 23.60
CA LYS A 413 17.59 2.81 22.57
C LYS A 413 17.27 1.89 21.41
N PHE A 414 16.37 2.35 20.56
CA PHE A 414 15.94 1.61 19.37
C PHE A 414 17.09 1.44 18.38
N THR A 415 17.02 0.34 17.63
CA THR A 415 17.93 0.04 16.54
C THR A 415 17.13 -0.04 15.25
N ARG A 416 17.79 0.07 14.10
CA ARG A 416 17.13 -0.15 12.81
C ARG A 416 16.71 -1.62 12.72
N PRO A 417 15.40 -1.94 12.57
CA PRO A 417 14.99 -3.33 12.41
C PRO A 417 15.60 -3.97 11.14
N PRO A 418 15.80 -5.30 11.11
CA PRO A 418 16.28 -5.98 9.92
C PRO A 418 15.34 -5.81 8.72
N LEU A 419 15.89 -5.50 7.54
CA LEU A 419 15.14 -5.35 6.28
C LEU A 419 14.42 -6.64 5.81
N SER A 420 14.75 -7.79 6.41
CA SER A 420 14.03 -9.05 6.16
C SER A 420 12.67 -9.09 6.85
N ILE A 421 12.47 -8.30 7.92
CA ILE A 421 11.16 -8.21 8.57
C ILE A 421 10.29 -7.29 7.69
N PRO A 422 9.07 -7.70 7.31
CA PRO A 422 8.21 -6.86 6.48
C PRO A 422 7.66 -5.64 7.21
N SER A 423 8.03 -4.43 6.74
CA SER A 423 7.50 -3.14 7.23
C SER A 423 7.34 -3.08 8.77
N PRO A 424 8.42 -3.34 9.52
CA PRO A 424 8.36 -3.49 10.97
C PRO A 424 8.15 -2.15 11.66
N VAL A 425 7.38 -2.15 12.74
CA VAL A 425 7.19 -0.97 13.58
C VAL A 425 7.30 -1.32 15.06
N TYR A 426 8.08 -0.54 15.82
CA TYR A 426 8.05 -0.54 17.27
C TYR A 426 6.71 0.00 17.76
N CYS A 427 5.87 -0.91 18.27
CA CYS A 427 4.56 -0.55 18.76
C CYS A 427 4.63 0.13 20.13
N ALA A 428 3.61 0.93 20.42
CA ALA A 428 3.41 1.58 21.69
C ALA A 428 1.99 1.33 22.21
N VAL A 429 1.85 1.29 23.51
CA VAL A 429 0.58 1.21 24.21
C VAL A 429 0.58 2.20 25.36
N ARG A 430 -0.61 2.75 25.65
CA ARG A 430 -0.78 3.57 26.84
C ARG A 430 -0.89 2.69 28.06
N PHE A 431 -0.07 2.96 29.06
CA PHE A 431 -0.30 2.48 30.41
C PHE A 431 -0.80 3.63 31.28
N THR A 432 -2.06 3.56 31.67
CA THR A 432 -2.51 4.30 32.84
C THR A 432 -2.12 3.49 34.05
N THR A 433 -1.10 3.94 34.80
CA THR A 433 -0.91 3.42 36.15
C THR A 433 -2.19 3.72 36.94
N PRO A 434 -2.89 2.70 37.47
CA PRO A 434 -4.06 2.93 38.29
C PRO A 434 -3.66 3.86 39.45
N ARG A 435 -4.45 4.92 39.69
CA ARG A 435 -4.22 5.81 40.84
C ARG A 435 -4.41 5.12 42.20
N VAL A 436 -4.98 3.92 42.18
CA VAL A 436 -5.38 3.14 43.35
C VAL A 436 -4.81 1.74 43.20
N ASP A 437 -4.25 1.23 44.28
CA ASP A 437 -3.65 -0.09 44.33
C ASP A 437 -4.73 -1.17 44.06
N PRO A 438 -4.53 -2.03 43.04
CA PRO A 438 -5.51 -3.03 42.63
C PRO A 438 -5.75 -4.10 43.71
N CYS A 439 -4.89 -4.23 44.73
CA CYS A 439 -5.15 -5.09 45.89
C CYS A 439 -6.34 -4.59 46.72
N TYR A 440 -6.63 -3.28 46.68
CA TYR A 440 -7.67 -2.65 47.49
C TYR A 440 -8.85 -2.14 46.66
N ASN A 441 -8.78 -2.20 45.33
CA ASN A 441 -9.85 -1.81 44.44
C ASN A 441 -9.84 -2.64 43.15
N TYR A 442 -10.59 -3.74 43.14
CA TYR A 442 -10.73 -4.65 42.01
C TYR A 442 -12.19 -5.04 41.78
N ASN A 443 -12.53 -5.31 40.52
CA ASN A 443 -13.79 -5.96 40.19
C ASN A 443 -13.61 -7.47 40.33
N SER A 444 -14.42 -8.12 41.16
CA SER A 444 -14.43 -9.58 41.27
C SER A 444 -15.16 -10.18 40.05
N LEU A 445 -14.44 -10.98 39.27
CA LEU A 445 -15.02 -11.81 38.19
C LEU A 445 -15.04 -13.26 38.69
N ASN A 446 -16.21 -13.72 39.13
CA ASN A 446 -16.42 -15.06 39.67
C ASN A 446 -17.33 -15.93 38.77
N GLU A 447 -17.27 -15.73 37.46
CA GLU A 447 -18.06 -16.54 36.55
C GLU A 447 -17.35 -17.88 36.26
N THR A 448 -18.02 -19.00 36.56
CA THR A 448 -17.48 -20.36 36.42
C THR A 448 -17.10 -20.74 34.97
N TRP A 449 -17.62 -20.05 33.96
CA TRP A 449 -17.25 -20.28 32.55
C TRP A 449 -15.82 -19.82 32.22
N ARG A 450 -15.17 -19.06 33.10
CA ARG A 450 -13.77 -18.64 32.94
C ARG A 450 -12.77 -19.66 33.51
N ALA A 451 -13.24 -20.69 34.21
CA ALA A 451 -12.39 -21.70 34.84
C ALA A 451 -11.92 -22.75 33.81
N THR A 452 -10.65 -23.17 33.93
CA THR A 452 -9.99 -24.10 32.99
C THR A 452 -10.52 -25.53 33.06
N ASP A 453 -11.23 -25.87 34.13
CA ASP A 453 -11.86 -27.15 34.39
C ASP A 453 -13.32 -27.20 33.90
N ASN A 454 -13.84 -26.12 33.32
CA ASN A 454 -15.19 -26.08 32.79
C ASN A 454 -15.22 -26.59 31.34
N PRO A 455 -15.82 -27.77 31.06
CA PRO A 455 -15.89 -28.31 29.71
C PRO A 455 -16.75 -27.42 28.81
N TYR A 456 -16.28 -27.19 27.59
CA TYR A 456 -16.91 -26.33 26.60
C TYR A 456 -18.22 -26.96 26.09
N ASP A 457 -19.34 -26.74 26.79
CA ASP A 457 -20.67 -27.16 26.29
C ASP A 457 -21.31 -26.03 25.47
N SER A 458 -21.32 -26.22 24.14
CA SER A 458 -21.95 -25.33 23.17
C SER A 458 -23.45 -25.05 23.41
N ASN A 459 -24.12 -25.81 24.28
CA ASN A 459 -25.53 -25.63 24.60
C ASN A 459 -25.82 -24.56 25.69
N TYR A 460 -24.82 -24.06 26.41
CA TYR A 460 -25.10 -23.14 27.53
C TYR A 460 -25.30 -21.67 27.10
N ARG A 461 -24.77 -21.26 25.94
CA ARG A 461 -24.96 -19.89 25.41
C ARG A 461 -26.32 -19.66 24.73
N SER A 462 -27.08 -20.72 24.41
CA SER A 462 -28.42 -20.59 23.83
C SER A 462 -29.54 -20.43 24.87
N ILE A 463 -29.25 -20.63 26.16
CA ILE A 463 -30.24 -20.52 27.24
C ILE A 463 -30.25 -19.10 27.86
N ASN A 464 -29.13 -18.38 27.89
CA ASN A 464 -29.05 -17.06 28.52
C ASN A 464 -29.40 -15.86 27.63
N THR A 465 -29.71 -16.06 26.36
CA THR A 465 -30.28 -14.99 25.49
C THR A 465 -31.81 -14.99 25.46
N LYS A 466 -32.49 -15.94 26.13
CA LYS A 466 -33.96 -15.99 26.20
C LYS A 466 -34.59 -15.55 27.53
N ASN A 467 -33.83 -15.30 28.59
CA ASN A 467 -34.38 -14.90 29.90
C ASN A 467 -34.22 -13.42 30.27
N ASN A 468 -33.67 -12.57 29.40
CA ASN A 468 -33.66 -11.11 29.62
C ASN A 468 -34.95 -10.44 29.15
N ASN A 469 -36.10 -10.92 29.62
CA ASN A 469 -37.37 -10.20 29.56
C ASN A 469 -38.28 -10.68 30.69
N HIS A 470 -38.03 -10.21 31.92
CA HIS A 470 -39.04 -9.66 32.84
C HIS A 470 -38.51 -9.52 34.28
N ASN A 471 -38.84 -8.37 34.87
CA ASN A 471 -38.95 -8.06 36.30
C ASN A 471 -37.64 -7.89 37.09
N SER A 472 -37.24 -6.68 37.48
CA SER A 472 -37.81 -5.78 38.50
C SER A 472 -37.60 -6.28 39.94
N ASP A 473 -36.94 -5.41 40.70
CA ASP A 473 -37.03 -5.19 42.14
C ASP A 473 -36.26 -6.05 43.17
N SER A 474 -35.56 -5.27 44.00
CA SER A 474 -35.47 -5.36 45.46
C SER A 474 -34.67 -6.49 46.13
N ILE A 475 -33.53 -6.06 46.68
CA ILE A 475 -33.09 -6.20 48.09
C ILE A 475 -33.72 -7.37 48.89
N HIS A 476 -32.86 -8.30 49.35
CA HIS A 476 -32.99 -8.84 50.71
C HIS A 476 -31.65 -9.35 51.26
N TYR A 477 -31.29 -8.79 52.43
CA TYR A 477 -30.31 -9.32 53.38
C TYR A 477 -30.79 -10.66 53.97
N SER A 478 -29.91 -11.65 54.12
CA SER A 478 -29.97 -12.59 55.26
C SER A 478 -28.65 -13.32 55.52
N ASN A 479 -28.29 -13.27 56.80
CA ASN A 479 -27.18 -13.87 57.52
C ASN A 479 -27.07 -15.41 57.44
N SER A 480 -25.83 -15.88 57.67
CA SER A 480 -25.43 -17.03 58.51
C SER A 480 -25.70 -18.46 58.02
N HIS A 481 -24.67 -19.31 57.96
CA HIS A 481 -24.24 -20.21 59.05
C HIS A 481 -23.08 -21.11 58.59
N ASN A 482 -22.21 -21.42 59.55
CA ASN A 482 -21.11 -22.40 59.51
C ASN A 482 -21.53 -23.77 58.95
N HIS A 483 -20.60 -24.51 58.33
CA HIS A 483 -19.95 -25.65 59.01
C HIS A 483 -18.89 -26.37 58.15
N TRP A 484 -17.74 -26.59 58.82
CA TRP A 484 -16.58 -27.48 58.60
C TRP A 484 -15.64 -27.22 57.44
#